data_AF-F8JD57-F1
#
_entry.id   AF-F8JD57-F1
#
_cell.length_a   1.000
_cell.length_b   1.000
_cell.length_c   1.000
_cell.angle_alpha   90.00
_cell.angle_beta   90.00
_cell.angle_gamma   90.00
#
_symmetry.space_group_name_H-M   'P 1'
#
loop_
_entity.id
_entity.type
_entity.pdbx_description
1 polymer ?
#
loop_
_entity_poly.entity_id
_entity_poly.type
_entity_poly.pdbx_seq_one_letter_code
_entity_poly.pdbx_strand_id
1 'polypeptide(L)'
;MATAFLVEPPPVVARRPLTEDDAIDIWIARWMRTRPTDLQRRYACDPRRLYEIWEEVRFPGSRAKALAAFQRRFPRLEPRFDPGPHRRIPTSAHPDPDQLSLFPEA
;
A
#
# COMPACT_ATOMS: atom_id res chain seq x y z
N MET A 1 19.47 -44.40 -0.87
CA MET A 1 19.39 -42.94 -1.10
C MET A 1 17.93 -42.57 -1.13
N ALA A 2 17.36 -42.11 -0.01
CA ALA A 2 15.94 -41.77 0.09
C ALA A 2 15.76 -40.26 -0.02
N THR A 3 15.21 -39.79 -1.14
CA THR A 3 14.77 -38.40 -1.30
C THR A 3 13.29 -38.31 -0.96
N ALA A 4 13.01 -38.05 0.33
CA ALA A 4 11.70 -37.65 0.78
C ALA A 4 11.48 -36.18 0.39
N PHE A 5 10.82 -35.94 -0.74
CA PHE A 5 10.22 -34.64 -1.05
C PHE A 5 8.70 -34.72 -0.85
N LEU A 6 8.29 -34.88 0.41
CA LEU A 6 6.95 -34.50 0.84
C LEU A 6 7.05 -33.06 1.36
N VAL A 7 7.18 -32.10 0.45
CA VAL A 7 6.83 -30.71 0.77
C VAL A 7 5.41 -30.55 0.31
N GLU A 8 4.49 -30.79 1.24
CA GLU A 8 3.09 -30.42 1.08
C GLU A 8 3.05 -28.94 0.63
N PRO A 9 2.42 -28.60 -0.51
CA PRO A 9 2.35 -27.21 -0.91
C PRO A 9 1.66 -26.45 0.23
N PRO A 10 2.20 -25.29 0.66
CA PRO A 10 1.59 -24.54 1.74
C PRO A 10 0.11 -24.35 1.41
N PRO A 11 -0.80 -24.51 2.39
CA PRO A 11 -2.23 -24.42 2.13
C PRO A 11 -2.45 -23.15 1.34
N VAL A 12 -3.12 -23.27 0.19
CA VAL A 12 -3.56 -22.12 -0.59
C VAL A 12 -4.43 -21.34 0.37
N VAL A 13 -3.83 -20.36 1.07
CA VAL A 13 -4.55 -19.46 1.96
C VAL A 13 -5.60 -18.89 1.06
N ALA A 14 -6.85 -19.32 1.27
CA ALA A 14 -7.95 -19.04 0.37
C ALA A 14 -7.86 -17.54 0.09
N ARG A 15 -7.59 -17.20 -1.17
CA ARG A 15 -7.37 -15.81 -1.62
C ARG A 15 -8.72 -15.11 -1.50
N ARG A 16 -9.13 -14.81 -0.26
CA ARG A 16 -10.37 -14.12 -0.01
C ARG A 16 -10.23 -12.77 -0.69
N PRO A 17 -11.24 -12.32 -1.44
CA PRO A 17 -11.19 -11.01 -2.04
C PRO A 17 -10.99 -9.98 -0.92
N LEU A 18 -10.05 -9.05 -1.12
CA LEU A 18 -9.89 -7.90 -0.21
C LEU A 18 -11.23 -7.17 -0.12
N THR A 19 -11.60 -6.77 1.09
CA THR A 19 -12.80 -5.97 1.36
C THR A 19 -12.43 -4.50 1.61
N GLU A 20 -13.45 -3.64 1.74
CA GLU A 20 -13.23 -2.25 2.15
C GLU A 20 -12.64 -2.16 3.56
N ASP A 21 -13.07 -3.03 4.49
CA ASP A 21 -12.52 -3.08 5.84
C ASP A 21 -11.03 -3.47 5.83
N ASP A 22 -10.64 -4.41 4.97
CA ASP A 22 -9.23 -4.75 4.78
C ASP A 22 -8.43 -3.54 4.27
N ALA A 23 -8.99 -2.76 3.35
CA ALA A 23 -8.36 -1.56 2.83
C ALA A 23 -8.16 -0.50 3.92
N ILE A 24 -9.15 -0.33 4.81
CA ILE A 24 -9.05 0.56 5.98
C ILE A 24 -7.91 0.12 6.90
N ASP A 25 -7.84 -1.17 7.23
CA ASP A 25 -6.78 -1.72 8.07
C ASP A 25 -5.39 -1.59 7.42
N ILE A 26 -5.29 -1.80 6.10
CA ILE A 26 -4.06 -1.65 5.31
C ILE A 26 -3.57 -0.20 5.35
N TRP A 27 -4.46 0.79 5.27
CA TRP A 27 -4.13 2.22 5.44
C TRP A 27 -3.56 2.52 6.82
N ILE A 28 -4.26 2.06 7.86
CA ILE A 28 -3.82 2.23 9.25
C ILE A 28 -2.45 1.58 9.46
N ALA A 29 -2.25 0.37 8.96
CA ALA A 29 -0.99 -0.36 9.07
C ALA A 29 0.16 0.35 8.35
N ARG A 30 -0.09 0.99 7.20
CA ARG A 30 0.89 1.82 6.50
C ARG A 30 1.36 3.00 7.36
N TRP A 31 0.44 3.72 8.00
CA TRP A 31 0.80 4.85 8.89
C TRP A 31 1.54 4.40 10.14
N MET A 32 1.26 3.18 10.61
CA MET A 32 2.04 2.51 11.66
C MET A 32 3.40 1.96 11.18
N ARG A 33 3.81 2.24 9.93
CA ARG A 33 5.06 1.78 9.32
C ARG A 33 5.20 0.26 9.24
N THR A 34 4.09 -0.46 9.10
CA THR A 34 4.09 -1.91 8.85
C THR A 34 4.75 -2.20 7.52
N ARG A 35 5.60 -3.23 7.44
CA ARG A 35 6.28 -3.59 6.19
C ARG A 35 5.28 -4.13 5.17
N PRO A 36 5.38 -3.76 3.87
CA PRO A 36 4.49 -4.29 2.84
C PRO A 36 4.52 -5.82 2.74
N THR A 37 5.66 -6.45 3.00
CA THR A 37 5.80 -7.92 3.01
C THR A 37 4.93 -8.58 4.08
N ASP A 38 4.75 -7.92 5.21
CA ASP A 38 3.95 -8.45 6.32
C ASP A 38 2.46 -8.30 5.99
N LEU A 39 2.07 -7.21 5.32
CA LEU A 39 0.72 -7.03 4.79
C LEU A 39 0.38 -8.08 3.73
N GLN A 40 1.29 -8.36 2.80
CA GLN A 40 1.10 -9.41 1.78
C GLN A 40 0.85 -10.77 2.43
N ARG A 41 1.64 -11.13 3.44
CA ARG A 41 1.49 -12.39 4.19
C ARG A 41 0.16 -12.42 4.96
N ARG A 42 -0.20 -11.33 5.63
CA ARG A 42 -1.40 -11.23 6.46
C ARG A 42 -2.69 -11.30 5.63
N TYR A 43 -2.73 -10.64 4.49
CA TYR A 43 -3.93 -10.57 3.64
C TYR A 43 -3.89 -11.55 2.46
N ALA A 44 -2.83 -12.35 2.33
CA ALA A 44 -2.60 -13.31 1.23
C ALA A 44 -2.86 -12.69 -0.16
N CYS A 45 -2.46 -11.43 -0.35
CA CYS A 45 -2.74 -10.65 -1.55
C CYS A 45 -1.48 -10.37 -2.36
N ASP A 46 -1.67 -10.13 -3.66
CA ASP A 46 -0.58 -9.71 -4.54
C ASP A 46 -0.03 -8.33 -4.11
N PRO A 47 1.30 -8.11 -4.11
CA PRO A 47 1.92 -6.85 -3.73
C PRO A 47 1.31 -5.62 -4.41
N ARG A 48 0.94 -5.73 -5.69
CA ARG A 48 0.35 -4.64 -6.47
C ARG A 48 -0.98 -4.18 -5.87
N ARG A 49 -1.75 -5.08 -5.27
CA ARG A 49 -3.05 -4.74 -4.65
C ARG A 49 -2.92 -3.75 -3.50
N LEU A 50 -1.81 -3.81 -2.74
CA LEU A 50 -1.54 -2.83 -1.69
C LEU A 50 -1.37 -1.43 -2.29
N TYR A 51 -0.65 -1.31 -3.40
CA TYR A 51 -0.45 -0.03 -4.09
C TYR A 51 -1.73 0.49 -4.72
N GLU A 52 -2.59 -0.37 -5.28
CA GLU A 52 -3.90 0.05 -5.80
C GLU A 52 -4.80 0.63 -4.71
N ILE A 53 -4.76 0.06 -3.51
CA ILE A 53 -5.46 0.60 -2.33
C ILE A 53 -4.84 1.94 -1.91
N TRP A 54 -3.51 2.00 -1.87
CA TRP A 54 -2.79 3.21 -1.49
C TRP A 54 -2.92 4.35 -2.50
N GLU A 55 -3.12 4.04 -3.78
CA GLU A 55 -3.43 4.98 -4.86
C GLU A 55 -4.93 5.37 -4.86
N GLU A 56 -5.75 4.78 -3.98
CA GLU A 56 -7.23 4.88 -3.97
C GLU A 56 -7.91 4.44 -5.29
N VAL A 57 -7.20 3.74 -6.17
CA VAL A 57 -7.76 3.11 -7.39
C VAL A 57 -8.74 2.01 -6.99
N ARG A 58 -8.43 1.27 -5.91
CA ARG A 58 -9.28 0.25 -5.32
C ARG A 58 -9.78 0.73 -3.96
N PHE A 59 -11.08 0.61 -3.71
CA PHE A 59 -11.76 1.15 -2.52
C PHE A 59 -11.56 2.66 -2.35
N PRO A 60 -12.05 3.49 -3.30
CA PRO A 60 -11.95 4.94 -3.20
C PRO A 60 -12.63 5.45 -1.93
N GLY A 61 -11.99 6.37 -1.20
CA GLY A 61 -12.51 6.90 0.06
C GLY A 61 -12.16 6.08 1.29
N SER A 62 -11.60 4.87 1.13
CA SER A 62 -11.11 4.04 2.25
C SER A 62 -10.03 4.77 3.06
N ARG A 63 -9.23 5.63 2.43
CA ARG A 63 -8.21 6.47 3.11
C ARG A 63 -8.81 7.41 4.13
N ALA A 64 -9.89 8.10 3.76
CA ALA A 64 -10.57 9.04 4.66
C ALA A 64 -11.21 8.31 5.85
N LYS A 65 -11.86 7.17 5.58
CA LYS A 65 -12.42 6.28 6.62
C LYS A 65 -11.32 5.78 7.57
N ALA A 66 -10.18 5.36 7.01
CA ALA A 66 -9.02 4.95 7.79
C ALA A 66 -8.46 6.08 8.65
N LEU A 67 -8.39 7.31 8.13
CA LEU A 67 -7.89 8.46 8.90
C LEU A 67 -8.77 8.75 10.11
N ALA A 68 -10.10 8.75 9.92
CA ALA A 68 -11.05 8.92 11.01
C ALA A 68 -10.92 7.80 12.05
N ALA A 69 -10.81 6.54 11.60
CA ALA A 69 -10.61 5.39 12.49
C ALA A 69 -9.27 5.47 13.24
N PHE A 70 -8.21 5.91 12.58
CA PHE A 70 -6.88 6.09 13.16
C PHE A 70 -6.89 7.15 14.26
N GLN A 71 -7.45 8.33 13.98
CA GLN A 71 -7.55 9.42 14.96
C GLN A 71 -8.36 9.01 16.19
N ARG A 72 -9.45 8.27 15.99
CA ARG A 72 -10.26 7.73 17.09
C ARG A 72 -9.48 6.72 17.94
N ARG A 73 -8.67 5.86 17.30
CA ARG A 73 -7.91 4.80 18.00
C ARG A 73 -6.62 5.31 18.64
N PHE A 74 -6.00 6.33 18.07
CA PHE A 74 -4.71 6.87 18.48
C PHE A 74 -4.78 8.42 18.65
N PRO A 75 -5.59 8.94 19.58
CA PRO A 75 -5.87 10.37 19.70
C PRO A 75 -4.65 11.22 20.09
N ARG A 76 -3.59 10.60 20.63
CA ARG A 76 -2.35 11.28 21.07
C ARG A 76 -1.20 11.13 20.08
N LEU A 77 -1.40 10.39 18.99
CA LEU A 77 -0.37 10.26 17.98
C LEU A 77 -0.52 11.42 17.01
N GLU A 78 0.30 12.46 17.17
CA GLU A 78 0.39 13.48 16.14
C GLU A 78 0.75 12.82 14.81
N PRO A 79 0.09 13.17 13.68
CA PRO A 79 0.36 12.55 12.40
C PRO A 79 1.77 12.94 11.92
N ARG A 80 2.79 12.18 12.35
CA ARG A 80 4.16 12.25 11.82
C ARG A 80 4.30 11.37 10.57
N PHE A 81 3.22 11.25 9.80
CA PHE A 81 3.13 10.48 8.58
C PHE A 81 2.36 11.28 7.55
N ASP A 82 2.68 11.07 6.28
CA ASP A 82 1.92 11.63 5.17
C ASP A 82 0.60 10.86 5.01
N PRO A 83 -0.57 11.51 5.20
CA PRO A 83 -1.87 10.89 4.99
C PRO A 83 -2.28 10.86 3.51
N GLY A 84 -1.45 11.37 2.61
CA GLY A 84 -1.71 11.44 1.17
C GLY A 84 -1.84 10.07 0.49
N PRO A 85 -2.60 9.99 -0.62
CA PRO A 85 -2.58 8.83 -1.49
C PRO A 85 -1.18 8.62 -2.08
N HIS A 86 -0.80 7.36 -2.28
CA HIS A 86 0.41 7.06 -3.04
C HIS A 86 0.23 7.58 -4.46
N ARG A 87 1.19 8.36 -4.94
CA ARG A 87 1.21 8.86 -6.32
C ARG A 87 2.22 8.05 -7.12
N ARG A 88 1.77 7.44 -8.20
CA ARG A 88 2.67 6.82 -9.17
C ARG A 88 3.40 7.93 -9.92
N ILE A 89 4.72 8.00 -9.77
CA ILE A 89 5.56 8.94 -10.52
C ILE A 89 5.88 8.28 -11.86
N PRO A 90 5.51 8.89 -13.01
CA PRO A 90 5.90 8.40 -14.31
C PRO A 90 7.43 8.36 -14.44
N THR A 91 7.98 7.27 -14.97
CA THR A 91 9.41 7.11 -15.26
C THR A 91 9.73 7.29 -16.75
N SER A 92 8.82 7.87 -17.54
CA SER A 92 9.07 8.12 -18.96
C SER A 92 10.26 9.05 -19.15
N ALA A 93 11.15 8.70 -20.09
CA ALA A 93 12.41 9.39 -20.37
C ALA A 93 12.28 10.78 -21.01
N HIS A 94 11.08 11.34 -21.10
CA HIS A 94 10.87 12.69 -21.59
C HIS A 94 10.49 13.56 -20.40
N PRO A 95 11.43 14.38 -19.87
CA PRO A 95 11.02 15.51 -19.05
C PRO A 95 10.00 16.31 -19.85
N ASP A 96 9.02 16.87 -19.17
CA ASP A 96 8.12 17.85 -19.76
C ASP A 96 8.98 18.84 -20.59
N PRO A 97 8.69 19.11 -21.88
CA PRO A 97 9.52 20.02 -22.68
C PRO A 97 9.73 21.37 -21.99
N ASP A 98 8.82 21.77 -21.10
CA ASP A 98 8.89 23.00 -20.31
C ASP A 98 9.71 22.87 -19.00
N GLN A 99 10.22 21.68 -18.68
CA GLN A 99 11.05 21.45 -17.49
C GLN A 99 12.45 22.08 -17.63
N LEU A 100 12.93 22.24 -18.87
CA LEU A 100 14.20 22.93 -19.16
C LEU A 100 14.11 24.44 -18.91
N SER A 101 12.92 25.04 -19.05
CA SER A 101 12.67 26.46 -18.76
C SER A 101 12.72 26.83 -17.27
N LEU A 102 12.85 25.84 -16.36
CA LEU A 102 12.99 26.08 -14.92
C LEU A 102 14.41 26.46 -14.49
N PHE A 103 15.39 26.37 -15.40
CA PHE A 103 16.78 26.74 -15.15
C PHE A 103 17.16 27.93 -16.03
N PRO A 104 17.52 29.10 -15.47
CA PRO A 104 17.97 30.23 -16.28
C PRO A 104 19.35 29.92 -16.89
N GLU A 105 19.53 30.26 -18.17
CA GLU A 105 20.86 30.22 -18.83
C GLU A 105 21.78 31.27 -18.18
N ALA A 106 23.01 30.86 -17.89
CA ALA A 106 24.05 31.68 -17.26
C ALA A 106 24.85 32.49 -18.29
#